data_AF-A0AAW0AUQ8-F1
#
_entry.id   AF-A0AAW0AUQ8-F1
#
_cell.length_a   1.000
_cell.length_b   1.000
_cell.length_c   1.000
_cell.angle_alpha   90.00
_cell.angle_beta   90.00
_cell.angle_gamma   90.00
#
_symmetry.space_group_name_H-M   'P 1'
#
loop_
_entity.id
_entity.type
_entity.pdbx_description
1 polymer ?
#
loop_
_entity_poly.entity_id
_entity_poly.type
_entity_poly.pdbx_seq_one_letter_code
_entity_poly.pdbx_strand_id
1 'polypeptide(L)'
;MDSFYPHNEAADLVQIWSLKASNEDAPLVKAGLSFPAYSIDSDLLKIKKFDGGDTAKVYVSDLQLSEKRTSEGIFSVVGVLCAKELPPVKKHVMNPKRVPYIRQHAGIVGYGALAFEQSLMNLSSIGYDMVVAFGSREIEGWKTEKTHAVGGPELSSSCRYFTVGKNTPDNSKVAFPSAVDPFGVLSSYVNETVNHCFDNDVMYMQYNDKTRRCMLKDPATFQLGDVVEMGVSLVTWKTGRNNTLESKYTTKLVLRTLTFLDGSLSRKAYIARNARPVKSININTEEVLNTLSLKRARFVEDQLHETFEGDEQETCETRRKLARMNLDDVE
;
A
#
# COMPACT_ATOMS: atom_id res chain seq x y z
N MET A 1 -6.18 -3.58 -16.17
CA MET A 1 -7.08 -2.89 -15.21
C MET A 1 -7.65 -1.57 -15.75
N ASP A 2 -7.27 -1.18 -16.97
CA ASP A 2 -6.94 0.21 -17.27
C ASP A 2 -8.15 1.01 -17.82
N SER A 3 -9.21 0.32 -18.23
CA SER A 3 -10.43 0.87 -18.85
C SER A 3 -11.39 1.59 -17.89
N PHE A 4 -11.08 1.63 -16.59
CA PHE A 4 -11.96 2.18 -15.54
C PHE A 4 -11.44 3.47 -14.89
N TYR A 5 -10.29 3.97 -15.33
CA TYR A 5 -9.70 5.21 -14.83
C TYR A 5 -9.61 6.23 -15.98
N PRO A 6 -10.10 7.47 -15.80
CA PRO A 6 -9.78 8.56 -16.73
C PRO A 6 -8.29 8.93 -16.58
N HIS A 7 -7.47 8.57 -17.56
CA HIS A 7 -6.01 8.65 -17.46
C HIS A 7 -5.50 10.09 -17.27
N ASN A 8 -6.12 11.07 -17.93
CA ASN A 8 -5.79 12.48 -17.75
C ASN A 8 -6.03 12.94 -16.30
N GLU A 9 -7.17 12.60 -15.70
CA GLU A 9 -7.46 12.92 -14.29
C GLU A 9 -6.46 12.24 -13.34
N ALA A 10 -6.01 11.03 -13.67
CA ALA A 10 -5.00 10.32 -12.90
C ALA A 10 -3.62 11.01 -12.99
N ALA A 11 -3.22 11.46 -14.19
CA ALA A 11 -2.01 12.24 -14.38
C ALA A 11 -2.08 13.60 -13.67
N ASP A 12 -3.20 14.32 -13.80
CA ASP A 12 -3.46 15.59 -13.12
C ASP A 12 -3.35 15.43 -11.59
N LEU A 13 -3.98 14.41 -11.01
CA LEU A 13 -3.90 14.13 -9.57
C LEU A 13 -2.47 13.81 -9.12
N VAL A 14 -1.73 12.99 -9.88
CA VAL A 14 -0.32 12.69 -9.57
C VAL A 14 0.55 13.95 -9.65
N GLN A 15 0.32 14.80 -10.65
CA GLN A 15 1.06 16.06 -10.83
C GLN A 15 0.74 17.06 -9.70
N ILE A 16 -0.54 17.25 -9.35
CA ILE A 16 -0.97 18.10 -8.24
C ILE A 16 -0.38 17.62 -6.92
N TRP A 17 -0.42 16.32 -6.62
CA TRP A 17 0.14 15.79 -5.38
C TRP A 17 1.67 15.83 -5.35
N SER A 18 2.35 15.69 -6.49
CA SER A 18 3.80 15.91 -6.60
C SER A 18 4.21 17.36 -6.33
N LEU A 19 3.43 18.33 -6.83
CA LEU A 19 3.66 19.76 -6.59
C LEU A 19 3.29 20.20 -5.16
N LYS A 20 2.29 19.56 -4.54
CA LYS A 20 2.07 19.69 -3.09
C LYS A 20 3.28 19.17 -2.28
N ALA A 21 3.96 18.14 -2.79
CA ALA A 21 5.16 17.57 -2.16
C ALA A 21 6.44 18.39 -2.39
N SER A 22 6.48 19.38 -3.30
CA SER A 22 7.68 20.21 -3.50
C SER A 22 7.78 21.38 -2.53
N ASN A 23 6.63 21.90 -2.10
CA ASN A 23 6.56 23.18 -1.38
C ASN A 23 6.60 22.98 0.14
N GLU A 24 7.49 22.11 0.63
CA GLU A 24 7.72 21.77 2.06
C GLU A 24 6.48 21.28 2.87
N ASP A 25 5.34 21.09 2.21
CA ASP A 25 4.12 20.49 2.77
C ASP A 25 4.02 18.97 2.53
N ALA A 26 5.06 18.34 1.97
CA ALA A 26 5.06 16.90 1.70
C ALA A 26 4.89 16.07 2.99
N PRO A 27 4.05 15.02 3.01
CA PRO A 27 3.79 14.22 4.20
C PRO A 27 5.05 13.60 4.81
N LEU A 28 5.94 13.07 3.96
CA LEU A 28 7.19 12.41 4.38
C LEU A 28 8.35 13.41 4.59
N VAL A 29 8.53 14.37 3.68
CA VAL A 29 9.62 15.36 3.76
C VAL A 29 9.48 16.22 5.01
N LYS A 30 8.26 16.70 5.31
CA LYS A 30 7.95 17.50 6.51
C LYS A 30 8.11 16.72 7.83
N ALA A 31 8.13 15.40 7.76
CA ALA A 31 8.42 14.51 8.89
C ALA A 31 9.91 14.11 8.98
N GLY A 32 10.76 14.57 8.06
CA GLY A 32 12.17 14.18 7.97
C GLY A 32 12.39 12.73 7.50
N LEU A 33 11.39 12.12 6.86
CA LEU A 33 11.35 10.69 6.53
C LEU A 33 11.76 10.36 5.09
N SER A 34 11.79 11.34 4.18
CA SER A 34 12.27 11.18 2.81
C SER A 34 12.71 12.50 2.18
N PHE A 35 13.39 12.39 1.05
CA PHE A 35 13.68 13.48 0.12
C PHE A 35 12.79 13.35 -1.13
N PRO A 36 12.32 14.46 -1.72
CA PRO A 36 11.48 14.41 -2.92
C PRO A 36 12.28 13.96 -4.14
N ALA A 37 11.88 12.86 -4.81
CA ALA A 37 12.74 12.21 -5.81
C ALA A 37 13.08 13.08 -7.03
N TYR A 38 12.17 13.96 -7.45
CA TYR A 38 12.36 14.86 -8.61
C TYR A 38 13.27 16.08 -8.31
N SER A 39 13.69 16.31 -7.05
CA SER A 39 14.44 17.51 -6.64
C SER A 39 15.67 17.18 -5.79
N ILE A 40 16.39 16.11 -6.15
CA ILE A 40 17.59 15.66 -5.44
C ILE A 40 18.84 16.40 -5.96
N ASP A 41 19.60 16.99 -5.05
CA ASP A 41 20.98 17.42 -5.28
C ASP A 41 21.93 16.21 -5.14
N SER A 42 22.73 15.94 -6.17
CA SER A 42 23.69 14.84 -6.23
C SER A 42 24.77 14.93 -5.15
N ASP A 43 25.19 16.15 -4.78
CA ASP A 43 26.40 16.38 -3.98
C ASP A 43 26.18 16.06 -2.49
N LEU A 44 24.91 15.99 -2.08
CA LEU A 44 24.47 15.57 -0.76
C LEU A 44 24.51 14.05 -0.59
N LEU A 45 24.40 13.29 -1.68
CA LEU A 45 24.34 11.82 -1.69
C LEU A 45 25.71 11.19 -1.40
N LYS A 46 25.72 10.08 -0.65
CA LYS A 46 26.92 9.29 -0.34
C LYS A 46 26.59 7.81 -0.34
N ILE A 47 27.20 7.08 -1.26
CA ILE A 47 27.03 5.62 -1.37
C ILE A 47 27.94 4.96 -0.32
N LYS A 48 27.34 4.28 0.66
CA LYS A 48 28.07 3.52 1.69
C LYS A 48 28.02 2.03 1.40
N LYS A 49 29.17 1.37 1.56
CA LYS A 49 29.35 -0.08 1.40
C LYS A 49 29.43 -0.76 2.77
N PHE A 50 28.85 -1.95 2.87
CA PHE A 50 28.74 -2.79 4.07
C PHE A 50 29.20 -4.21 3.71
N ASP A 51 29.36 -5.08 4.72
CA ASP A 51 29.64 -6.51 4.54
C ASP A 51 30.87 -6.78 3.66
N GLY A 52 31.97 -6.04 3.89
CA GLY A 52 33.19 -6.13 3.08
C GLY A 52 33.08 -5.58 1.65
N GLY A 53 31.94 -4.96 1.30
CA GLY A 53 31.61 -4.49 -0.05
C GLY A 53 30.60 -5.36 -0.80
N ASP A 54 29.98 -6.34 -0.13
CA ASP A 54 28.94 -7.19 -0.71
C ASP A 54 27.53 -6.54 -0.70
N THR A 55 27.33 -5.50 0.13
CA THR A 55 26.09 -4.70 0.19
C THR A 55 26.42 -3.19 0.07
N ALA A 56 25.54 -2.39 -0.52
CA ALA A 56 25.58 -0.92 -0.43
C ALA A 56 24.18 -0.29 -0.38
N LYS A 57 24.08 0.89 0.26
CA LYS A 57 22.89 1.75 0.23
C LYS A 57 23.31 3.19 -0.05
N VAL A 58 22.39 3.99 -0.60
CA VAL A 58 22.56 5.45 -0.62
C VAL A 58 22.29 6.00 0.77
N TYR A 59 23.11 6.95 1.21
CA TYR A 59 22.90 7.76 2.41
C TYR A 59 22.87 9.23 2.03
N VAL A 60 22.08 10.04 2.74
CA VAL A 60 22.13 11.50 2.62
C VAL A 60 22.91 12.08 3.79
N SER A 61 23.59 13.19 3.53
CA SER A 61 24.33 13.94 4.55
C SER A 61 23.40 14.97 5.18
N ASP A 62 23.17 14.91 6.49
CA ASP A 62 22.55 16.05 7.17
C ASP A 62 23.59 17.19 7.25
N LEU A 63 23.22 18.38 6.77
CA LEU A 63 24.04 19.58 6.79
C LEU A 63 23.68 20.54 7.94
N GLN A 64 22.57 20.32 8.63
CA GLN A 64 22.07 21.26 9.66
C GLN A 64 22.49 20.89 11.09
N LEU A 65 23.07 19.70 11.30
CA LEU A 65 23.62 19.28 12.59
C LEU A 65 25.15 19.44 12.65
N SER A 66 25.65 19.98 13.77
CA SER A 66 27.09 20.09 14.06
C SER A 66 27.78 18.73 14.20
N GLU A 67 27.01 17.68 14.49
CA GLU A 67 27.41 16.30 14.25
C GLU A 67 26.98 15.86 12.85
N LYS A 68 27.94 15.47 12.01
CA LYS A 68 27.73 15.05 10.61
C LYS A 68 27.05 13.66 10.51
N ARG A 69 25.78 13.60 10.89
CA ARG A 69 24.95 12.38 10.84
C ARG A 69 24.59 12.05 9.39
N THR A 70 24.44 10.76 9.10
CA THR A 70 24.03 10.26 7.79
C THR A 70 22.87 9.29 7.93
N SER A 71 21.72 9.62 7.35
CA SER A 71 20.52 8.78 7.29
C SER A 71 20.49 7.98 5.97
N GLU A 72 19.73 6.88 5.94
CA GLU A 72 19.47 6.14 4.70
C GLU A 72 18.71 7.04 3.71
N GLY A 73 19.12 7.03 2.43
CA GLY A 73 18.48 7.81 1.38
C GLY A 73 17.13 7.21 0.99
N ILE A 74 16.07 7.71 1.63
CA ILE A 74 14.69 7.41 1.27
C ILE A 74 14.19 8.50 0.32
N PHE A 75 13.77 8.11 -0.87
CA PHE A 75 13.29 9.00 -1.93
C PHE A 75 11.79 8.78 -2.12
N SER A 76 10.99 9.85 -2.06
CA SER A 76 9.53 9.74 -2.25
C SER A 76 9.09 10.06 -3.68
N VAL A 77 8.21 9.20 -4.19
CA VAL A 77 7.57 9.32 -5.52
C VAL A 77 6.07 9.21 -5.35
N VAL A 78 5.33 10.15 -5.94
CA VAL A 78 3.85 10.12 -5.98
C VAL A 78 3.38 9.38 -7.23
N GLY A 79 2.37 8.52 -7.11
CA GLY A 79 1.78 7.80 -8.23
C GLY A 79 0.49 7.07 -7.86
N VAL A 80 -0.14 6.42 -8.85
CA VAL A 80 -1.35 5.61 -8.64
C VAL A 80 -0.96 4.15 -8.42
N LEU A 81 -1.48 3.53 -7.35
CA LEU A 81 -1.18 2.14 -6.98
C LEU A 81 -1.81 1.15 -7.98
N CYS A 82 -0.99 0.53 -8.83
CA CYS A 82 -1.42 -0.44 -9.85
C CYS A 82 -1.18 -1.90 -9.45
N ALA A 83 -0.23 -2.16 -8.56
CA ALA A 83 0.07 -3.49 -8.02
C ALA A 83 0.33 -3.43 -6.51
N LYS A 84 -0.09 -4.45 -5.75
CA LYS A 84 0.13 -4.52 -4.30
C LYS A 84 0.17 -5.97 -3.78
N GLU A 85 1.19 -6.30 -2.98
CA GLU A 85 1.25 -7.49 -2.11
C GLU A 85 1.45 -6.96 -0.67
N LEU A 86 0.38 -6.46 -0.03
CA LEU A 86 0.45 -5.80 1.28
C LEU A 86 -0.12 -6.68 2.40
N PRO A 87 0.24 -6.42 3.67
CA PRO A 87 -0.35 -7.10 4.82
C PRO A 87 -1.87 -6.84 4.95
N PRO A 88 -2.61 -7.67 5.73
CA PRO A 88 -2.15 -8.83 6.48
C PRO A 88 -1.96 -10.09 5.61
N VAL A 89 -0.91 -10.86 5.89
CA VAL A 89 -0.60 -12.10 5.14
C VAL A 89 -1.48 -13.25 5.62
N LYS A 90 -2.17 -13.91 4.68
CA LYS A 90 -3.08 -15.03 4.99
C LYS A 90 -2.31 -16.34 5.13
N LYS A 91 -2.58 -17.10 6.21
CA LYS A 91 -1.88 -18.35 6.56
C LYS A 91 -1.78 -19.38 5.43
N HIS A 92 -2.80 -19.51 4.57
CA HIS A 92 -2.78 -20.45 3.43
C HIS A 92 -1.82 -20.06 2.29
N VAL A 93 -1.28 -18.84 2.28
CA VAL A 93 -0.25 -18.39 1.33
C VAL A 93 1.16 -18.76 1.82
N MET A 94 1.30 -19.05 3.12
CA MET A 94 2.59 -19.31 3.78
C MET A 94 3.08 -20.74 3.49
N ASN A 95 3.99 -20.88 2.53
CA ASN A 95 4.80 -22.09 2.38
C ASN A 95 6.07 -21.97 3.24
N PRO A 96 6.33 -22.87 4.22
CA PRO A 96 7.51 -22.80 5.09
C PRO A 96 8.84 -22.68 4.34
N LYS A 97 9.00 -23.37 3.21
CA LYS A 97 10.22 -23.32 2.39
C LYS A 97 10.41 -21.99 1.65
N ARG A 98 9.37 -21.13 1.62
CA ARG A 98 9.41 -19.82 0.94
C ARG A 98 9.44 -18.64 1.91
N VAL A 99 9.27 -18.85 3.22
CA VAL A 99 9.25 -17.80 4.27
C VAL A 99 10.35 -16.73 4.11
N PRO A 100 11.65 -17.05 3.90
CA PRO A 100 12.70 -16.04 3.75
C PRO A 100 12.55 -15.11 2.53
N TYR A 101 11.68 -15.46 1.59
CA TYR A 101 11.46 -14.76 0.33
C TYR A 101 10.09 -14.06 0.25
N ILE A 102 9.28 -14.14 1.31
CA ILE A 102 7.99 -13.44 1.36
C ILE A 102 8.23 -11.96 1.61
N ARG A 103 7.51 -11.11 0.88
CA ARG A 103 7.75 -9.67 0.80
C ARG A 103 6.46 -8.87 0.81
N GLN A 104 6.58 -7.61 1.21
CA GLN A 104 5.65 -6.53 0.98
C GLN A 104 5.98 -5.94 -0.41
N HIS A 105 5.01 -5.79 -1.31
CA HIS A 105 5.21 -5.20 -2.65
C HIS A 105 4.22 -4.06 -2.90
N ALA A 106 4.70 -3.00 -3.55
CA ALA A 106 3.88 -1.96 -4.16
C ALA A 106 4.43 -1.62 -5.55
N GLY A 107 3.54 -1.43 -6.51
CA GLY A 107 3.84 -0.91 -7.83
C GLY A 107 2.96 0.31 -8.12
N ILE A 108 3.57 1.42 -8.53
CA ILE A 108 2.87 2.66 -8.88
C ILE A 108 3.16 3.10 -10.32
N VAL A 109 2.22 3.83 -10.92
CA VAL A 109 2.32 4.42 -12.26
C VAL A 109 1.92 5.90 -12.24
N GLY A 110 2.51 6.70 -13.12
CA GLY A 110 2.26 8.15 -13.20
C GLY A 110 1.25 8.58 -14.27
N TYR A 111 0.80 7.70 -15.16
CA TYR A 111 -0.12 8.03 -16.28
C TYR A 111 0.37 9.18 -17.20
N GLY A 112 1.69 9.42 -17.28
CA GLY A 112 2.28 10.52 -18.05
C GLY A 112 2.46 11.84 -17.27
N ALA A 113 2.27 11.84 -15.94
CA ALA A 113 2.58 13.00 -15.11
C ALA A 113 4.09 13.30 -15.11
N LEU A 114 4.47 14.51 -15.54
CA LEU A 114 5.87 14.93 -15.71
C LEU A 114 6.72 14.78 -14.44
N ALA A 115 6.14 15.07 -13.26
CA ALA A 115 6.85 14.91 -11.98
C ALA A 115 7.14 13.44 -11.62
N PHE A 116 6.33 12.49 -12.09
CA PHE A 116 6.60 11.06 -11.96
C PHE A 116 7.74 10.65 -12.89
N GLU A 117 7.71 11.09 -14.16
CA GLU A 117 8.76 10.79 -15.13
C GLU A 117 10.12 11.37 -14.70
N GLN A 118 10.15 12.61 -14.22
CA GLN A 118 11.36 13.21 -13.64
C GLN A 118 11.86 12.42 -12.42
N SER A 119 10.95 11.92 -11.57
CA SER A 119 11.32 11.06 -10.44
C SER A 119 11.96 9.74 -10.91
N LEU A 120 11.46 9.13 -11.99
CA LEU A 120 12.08 7.93 -12.59
C LEU A 120 13.47 8.23 -13.17
N MET A 121 13.64 9.37 -13.86
CA MET A 121 14.94 9.79 -14.41
C MET A 121 15.96 10.01 -13.28
N ASN A 122 15.58 10.70 -12.21
CA ASN A 122 16.46 10.94 -11.07
C ASN A 122 16.84 9.64 -10.35
N LEU A 123 15.89 8.75 -10.07
CA LEU A 123 16.17 7.42 -9.51
C LEU A 123 17.08 6.58 -10.42
N SER A 124 16.96 6.75 -11.74
CA SER A 124 17.84 6.09 -12.72
C SER A 124 19.26 6.67 -12.69
N SER A 125 19.40 7.99 -12.51
CA SER A 125 20.70 8.66 -12.34
C SER A 125 21.42 8.16 -11.08
N ILE A 126 20.74 8.11 -9.93
CA ILE A 126 21.32 7.58 -8.68
C ILE A 126 21.64 6.08 -8.83
N GLY A 127 20.84 5.35 -9.61
CA GLY A 127 21.14 3.98 -10.01
C GLY A 127 22.42 3.84 -10.83
N TYR A 128 22.72 4.79 -11.72
CA TYR A 128 23.97 4.89 -12.47
C TYR A 128 25.15 5.29 -11.56
N ASP A 129 24.97 6.23 -10.64
CA ASP A 129 26.00 6.61 -9.67
C ASP A 129 26.40 5.42 -8.77
N MET A 130 25.43 4.55 -8.44
CA MET A 130 25.72 3.26 -7.78
C MET A 130 26.52 2.29 -8.65
N VAL A 131 26.35 2.28 -9.98
CA VAL A 131 27.23 1.51 -10.88
C VAL A 131 28.65 2.08 -10.84
N VAL A 132 28.79 3.39 -11.04
CA VAL A 132 30.09 4.09 -11.05
C VAL A 132 30.85 3.89 -9.74
N ALA A 133 30.17 4.01 -8.59
CA ALA A 133 30.78 3.85 -7.27
C ALA A 133 31.34 2.44 -6.98
N PHE A 134 31.04 1.43 -7.79
CA PHE A 134 31.61 0.08 -7.68
C PHE A 134 32.71 -0.22 -8.71
N GLY A 135 32.95 0.68 -9.67
CA GLY A 135 34.04 0.57 -10.65
C GLY A 135 33.85 -0.59 -11.64
N SER A 136 34.90 -1.37 -11.86
CA SER A 136 34.94 -2.45 -12.86
C SER A 136 34.16 -3.73 -12.48
N ARG A 137 33.08 -3.62 -11.71
CA ARG A 137 32.23 -4.74 -11.28
C ARG A 137 30.93 -4.73 -12.07
N GLU A 138 30.48 -5.90 -12.51
CA GLU A 138 29.20 -6.03 -13.19
C GLU A 138 28.03 -5.81 -12.21
N ILE A 139 27.35 -4.68 -12.38
CA ILE A 139 26.08 -4.36 -11.71
C ILE A 139 24.95 -4.40 -12.72
N GLU A 140 23.94 -5.23 -12.46
CA GLU A 140 22.61 -5.00 -12.98
C GLU A 140 22.01 -3.80 -12.24
N GLY A 141 21.99 -2.64 -12.92
CA GLY A 141 21.36 -1.42 -12.42
C GLY A 141 19.85 -1.60 -12.23
N TRP A 142 19.26 -0.76 -11.38
CA TRP A 142 17.80 -0.77 -11.23
C TRP A 142 17.14 -0.34 -12.56
N LYS A 143 16.00 -0.97 -12.87
CA LYS A 143 15.17 -0.71 -14.06
C LYS A 143 13.70 -0.94 -13.71
N THR A 144 12.80 -0.24 -14.41
CA THR A 144 11.35 -0.43 -14.29
C THR A 144 10.95 -1.83 -14.74
N GLU A 145 10.32 -2.63 -13.88
CA GLU A 145 10.08 -4.06 -14.15
C GLU A 145 9.02 -4.31 -15.24
N LYS A 146 8.08 -3.36 -15.44
CA LYS A 146 6.96 -3.47 -16.38
C LYS A 146 6.59 -2.12 -16.96
N THR A 147 5.90 -2.14 -18.10
CA THR A 147 5.17 -0.99 -18.66
C THR A 147 3.70 -1.37 -18.79
N HIS A 148 2.80 -0.58 -18.21
CA HIS A 148 1.36 -0.75 -18.35
C HIS A 148 0.90 -0.10 -19.65
N ALA A 149 0.03 -0.77 -20.40
CA ALA A 149 -0.34 -0.37 -21.76
C ALA A 149 -0.94 1.05 -21.86
N VAL A 150 -1.55 1.55 -20.78
CA VAL A 150 -2.06 2.93 -20.68
C VAL A 150 -1.55 3.68 -19.44
N GLY A 151 -0.79 3.02 -18.57
CA GLY A 151 -0.22 3.62 -17.35
C GLY A 151 1.22 4.14 -17.50
N GLY A 152 1.93 3.70 -18.53
CA GLY A 152 3.37 3.95 -18.68
C GLY A 152 4.21 3.03 -17.77
N PRO A 153 5.47 3.39 -17.47
CA PRO A 153 6.38 2.56 -16.68
C PRO A 153 5.92 2.36 -15.23
N GLU A 154 6.04 1.13 -14.72
CA GLU A 154 5.77 0.77 -13.32
C GLU A 154 7.02 1.01 -12.44
N LEU A 155 6.88 1.88 -11.43
CA LEU A 155 7.82 1.93 -10.32
C LEU A 155 7.47 0.82 -9.33
N SER A 156 8.11 -0.34 -9.51
CA SER A 156 7.96 -1.53 -8.66
C SER A 156 8.98 -1.50 -7.51
N SER A 157 8.52 -1.70 -6.28
CA SER A 157 9.38 -1.77 -5.09
C SER A 157 8.88 -2.82 -4.10
N SER A 158 9.79 -3.42 -3.32
CA SER A 158 9.41 -4.40 -2.30
C SER A 158 10.35 -4.45 -1.10
N CYS A 159 9.85 -4.88 0.05
CA CYS A 159 10.62 -5.11 1.27
C CYS A 159 10.35 -6.54 1.79
N ARG A 160 11.39 -7.30 2.14
CA ARG A 160 11.24 -8.65 2.70
C ARG A 160 10.67 -8.57 4.12
N TYR A 161 9.77 -9.48 4.52
CA TYR A 161 9.32 -9.53 5.91
C TYR A 161 10.41 -10.06 6.87
N PHE A 162 11.30 -10.93 6.37
CA PHE A 162 12.27 -11.66 7.19
C PHE A 162 13.72 -11.46 6.69
N THR A 163 14.65 -11.36 7.63
CA THR A 163 16.09 -11.49 7.42
C THR A 163 16.56 -12.85 7.89
N VAL A 164 17.44 -13.51 7.13
CA VAL A 164 18.02 -14.80 7.51
C VAL A 164 18.93 -14.62 8.73
N GLY A 165 18.84 -15.53 9.70
CA GLY A 165 19.50 -15.40 11.02
C GLY A 165 21.00 -15.16 10.96
N LYS A 166 21.71 -15.81 10.02
CA LYS A 166 23.16 -15.60 9.78
C LYS A 166 23.53 -14.16 9.37
N ASN A 167 22.55 -13.38 8.94
CA ASN A 167 22.68 -12.00 8.49
C ASN A 167 21.88 -11.04 9.41
N THR A 168 21.54 -11.48 10.62
CA THR A 168 20.77 -10.72 11.61
C THR A 168 21.68 -10.32 12.78
N PRO A 169 22.03 -9.03 12.96
CA PRO A 169 22.59 -8.55 14.22
C PRO A 169 21.61 -8.77 15.37
N ASP A 170 22.08 -9.26 16.53
CA ASP A 170 21.15 -9.61 17.63
C ASP A 170 20.31 -8.43 18.13
N ASN A 171 20.87 -7.22 18.12
CA ASN A 171 20.20 -5.99 18.50
C ASN A 171 19.27 -5.40 17.42
N SER A 172 19.13 -6.00 16.23
CA SER A 172 18.26 -5.48 15.16
C SER A 172 16.86 -6.11 15.12
N LYS A 173 16.57 -7.09 15.98
CA LYS A 173 15.33 -7.87 15.96
C LYS A 173 14.16 -7.07 16.51
N VAL A 174 13.01 -7.11 15.83
CA VAL A 174 11.77 -6.41 16.23
C VAL A 174 10.55 -7.32 16.08
N ALA A 175 9.50 -7.05 16.85
CA ALA A 175 8.20 -7.70 16.68
C ALA A 175 7.42 -7.04 15.53
N PHE A 176 6.65 -7.82 14.78
CA PHE A 176 5.78 -7.28 13.73
C PHE A 176 4.75 -6.31 14.32
N PRO A 177 4.51 -5.13 13.72
CA PRO A 177 3.42 -4.25 14.11
C PRO A 177 2.07 -4.95 14.03
N SER A 178 1.14 -4.65 14.95
CA SER A 178 -0.20 -5.26 14.98
C SER A 178 -1.05 -4.97 13.74
N ALA A 179 -0.78 -3.88 13.02
CA ALA A 179 -1.39 -3.59 11.72
C ALA A 179 -0.80 -4.42 10.55
N VAL A 180 0.40 -4.99 10.73
CA VAL A 180 1.08 -5.85 9.75
C VAL A 180 0.73 -7.32 9.99
N ASP A 181 0.71 -7.76 11.25
CA ASP A 181 0.42 -9.14 11.64
C ASP A 181 -0.71 -9.29 12.69
N PRO A 182 -1.94 -8.80 12.40
CA PRO A 182 -3.07 -8.82 13.36
C PRO A 182 -3.53 -10.23 13.78
N PHE A 183 -3.02 -11.28 13.15
CA PHE A 183 -3.37 -12.68 13.41
C PHE A 183 -2.17 -13.53 13.87
N GLY A 184 -1.01 -12.92 14.14
CA GLY A 184 0.21 -13.64 14.56
C GLY A 184 0.76 -14.62 13.51
N VAL A 185 0.36 -14.50 12.25
CA VAL A 185 0.73 -15.41 11.16
C VAL A 185 2.21 -15.25 10.82
N LEU A 186 2.69 -14.04 10.59
CA LEU A 186 4.10 -13.78 10.29
C LEU A 186 4.98 -14.08 11.50
N SER A 187 4.53 -13.69 12.69
CA SER A 187 5.17 -13.94 13.98
C SER A 187 5.35 -15.44 14.24
N SER A 188 4.38 -16.28 13.86
CA SER A 188 4.47 -17.74 14.03
C SER A 188 5.55 -18.44 13.19
N TYR A 189 6.20 -17.72 12.26
CA TYR A 189 7.35 -18.24 11.50
C TYR A 189 8.70 -17.68 11.98
N VAL A 190 8.73 -16.72 12.92
CA VAL A 190 9.98 -16.19 13.48
C VAL A 190 10.69 -17.29 14.26
N ASN A 191 11.98 -17.52 13.97
CA ASN A 191 12.83 -18.50 14.65
C ASN A 191 14.31 -18.15 14.45
N GLU A 192 15.22 -18.93 15.02
CA GLU A 192 16.67 -18.74 14.93
C GLU A 192 17.17 -18.48 13.49
N THR A 193 16.56 -19.14 12.49
CA THR A 193 16.97 -19.04 11.08
C THR A 193 16.34 -17.89 10.30
N VAL A 194 15.26 -17.27 10.80
CA VAL A 194 14.57 -16.12 10.18
C VAL A 194 13.98 -15.18 11.23
N ASN A 195 14.45 -13.93 11.22
CA ASN A 195 14.08 -12.90 12.17
C ASN A 195 13.44 -11.71 11.43
N HIS A 196 12.51 -11.01 12.07
CA HIS A 196 12.05 -9.69 11.61
C HIS A 196 12.94 -8.60 12.24
N CYS A 197 13.25 -7.55 11.48
CA CYS A 197 14.21 -6.51 11.86
C CYS A 197 13.72 -5.13 11.42
N PHE A 198 14.22 -4.04 12.04
CA PHE A 198 13.95 -2.66 11.60
C PHE A 198 14.17 -2.46 10.08
N ASP A 199 15.17 -3.14 9.51
CA ASP A 199 15.50 -3.08 8.08
C ASP A 199 14.47 -3.80 7.18
N ASN A 200 13.39 -4.35 7.76
CA ASN A 200 12.31 -5.10 7.13
C ASN A 200 10.92 -4.47 7.37
N ASP A 201 10.84 -3.41 8.18
CA ASP A 201 9.62 -2.63 8.37
C ASP A 201 9.26 -1.82 7.12
N VAL A 202 7.96 -1.58 6.96
CA VAL A 202 7.38 -0.63 5.98
C VAL A 202 6.35 0.21 6.72
N MET A 203 6.52 1.53 6.72
CA MET A 203 5.62 2.42 7.44
C MET A 203 4.42 2.82 6.57
N TYR A 204 3.24 2.31 6.93
CA TYR A 204 1.98 2.59 6.27
C TYR A 204 1.28 3.80 6.90
N MET A 205 0.98 4.81 6.09
CA MET A 205 0.47 6.11 6.55
C MET A 205 -0.72 6.62 5.74
N GLN A 206 -1.44 7.57 6.33
CA GLN A 206 -2.44 8.41 5.68
C GLN A 206 -2.05 9.86 5.88
N TYR A 207 -1.96 10.63 4.79
CA TYR A 207 -1.93 12.08 4.88
C TYR A 207 -3.35 12.63 5.09
N ASN A 208 -3.46 13.71 5.86
CA ASN A 208 -4.69 14.46 6.04
C ASN A 208 -4.46 15.92 5.64
N ASP A 209 -4.94 16.28 4.43
CA ASP A 209 -4.77 17.60 3.81
C ASP A 209 -5.31 18.75 4.68
N LYS A 210 -6.33 18.49 5.51
CA LYS A 210 -6.92 19.50 6.42
C LYS A 210 -6.04 19.80 7.63
N THR A 211 -5.36 18.79 8.17
CA THR A 211 -4.51 18.95 9.38
C THR A 211 -3.03 19.02 9.05
N ARG A 212 -2.65 18.79 7.77
CA ARG A 212 -1.28 18.67 7.26
C ARG A 212 -0.41 17.73 8.09
N ARG A 213 -0.93 16.54 8.39
CA ARG A 213 -0.26 15.51 9.22
C ARG A 213 -0.36 14.12 8.60
N CYS A 214 0.68 13.33 8.80
CA CYS A 214 0.64 11.88 8.69
C CYS A 214 -0.01 11.26 9.93
N MET A 215 -0.71 10.16 9.72
CA MET A 215 -1.19 9.23 10.76
C MET A 215 -0.91 7.80 10.28
N LEU A 216 -0.73 6.85 11.19
CA LEU A 216 -0.60 5.43 10.80
C LEU A 216 -1.87 4.92 10.11
N LYS A 217 -1.72 4.08 9.10
CA LYS A 217 -2.81 3.52 8.28
C LYS A 217 -2.68 2.00 8.20
N ASP A 218 -3.80 1.30 8.33
CA ASP A 218 -3.87 -0.15 8.11
C ASP A 218 -3.55 -0.49 6.62
N PRO A 219 -2.51 -1.31 6.35
CA PRO A 219 -2.13 -1.72 4.99
C PRO A 219 -3.24 -2.45 4.21
N ALA A 220 -4.19 -3.09 4.91
CA ALA A 220 -5.34 -3.74 4.28
C ALA A 220 -6.21 -2.74 3.51
N THR A 221 -6.29 -1.49 4.01
CA THR A 221 -7.24 -0.48 3.52
C THR A 221 -6.87 0.12 2.16
N PHE A 222 -5.59 0.11 1.76
CA PHE A 222 -5.14 0.60 0.46
C PHE A 222 -5.80 -0.18 -0.69
N GLN A 223 -6.30 0.50 -1.71
CA GLN A 223 -6.89 -0.09 -2.91
C GLN A 223 -6.07 0.20 -4.16
N LEU A 224 -6.21 -0.66 -5.16
CA LEU A 224 -5.66 -0.36 -6.48
C LEU A 224 -6.46 0.79 -7.10
N GLY A 225 -5.76 1.76 -7.67
CA GLY A 225 -6.32 3.05 -8.04
C GLY A 225 -6.25 4.14 -6.95
N ASP A 226 -5.71 3.87 -5.75
CA ASP A 226 -5.40 4.94 -4.79
C ASP A 226 -4.18 5.75 -5.26
N VAL A 227 -4.20 7.07 -5.04
CA VAL A 227 -3.02 7.94 -5.20
C VAL A 227 -2.21 7.88 -3.91
N VAL A 228 -0.93 7.54 -4.04
CA VAL A 228 -0.03 7.29 -2.92
C VAL A 228 1.31 8.00 -3.11
N GLU A 229 1.95 8.39 -2.01
CA GLU A 229 3.38 8.71 -1.97
C GLU A 229 4.12 7.45 -1.48
N MET A 230 5.05 6.93 -2.29
CA MET A 230 5.85 5.75 -1.99
C MET A 230 7.30 6.16 -1.72
N GLY A 231 7.79 5.91 -0.50
CA GLY A 231 9.19 6.11 -0.13
C GLY A 231 10.00 4.86 -0.43
N VAL A 232 11.02 4.99 -1.28
CA VAL A 232 11.91 3.91 -1.72
C VAL A 232 13.37 4.22 -1.40
N SER A 233 14.15 3.18 -1.11
CA SER A 233 15.60 3.25 -0.89
C SER A 233 16.33 2.45 -1.96
N LEU A 234 17.40 3.01 -2.54
CA LEU A 234 18.25 2.27 -3.46
C LEU A 234 19.27 1.43 -2.68
N VAL A 235 19.21 0.12 -2.89
CA VAL A 235 20.09 -0.87 -2.27
C VAL A 235 20.70 -1.77 -3.33
N THR A 236 22.03 -1.87 -3.33
CA THR A 236 22.81 -2.79 -4.16
C THR A 236 23.27 -3.97 -3.31
N TRP A 237 23.17 -5.18 -3.82
CA TRP A 237 23.76 -6.36 -3.19
C TRP A 237 24.41 -7.29 -4.21
N LYS A 238 25.33 -8.11 -3.73
CA LYS A 238 25.99 -9.17 -4.49
C LYS A 238 25.01 -10.29 -4.83
N THR A 239 24.99 -10.68 -6.10
CA THR A 239 24.10 -11.72 -6.65
C THR A 239 24.95 -12.77 -7.35
N GLY A 240 25.06 -13.96 -6.77
CA GLY A 240 25.84 -15.06 -7.36
C GLY A 240 26.11 -16.19 -6.38
N ARG A 241 26.92 -17.17 -6.80
CA ARG A 241 27.52 -18.16 -5.89
C ARG A 241 28.92 -17.69 -5.49
N ASN A 242 29.33 -17.97 -4.26
CA ASN A 242 30.59 -17.49 -3.65
C ASN A 242 31.90 -18.02 -4.30
N ASN A 243 31.84 -18.65 -5.48
CA ASN A 243 32.94 -19.41 -6.08
C ASN A 243 33.16 -19.13 -7.58
N THR A 244 32.57 -18.05 -8.12
CA THR A 244 32.95 -17.48 -9.42
C THR A 244 33.76 -16.21 -9.20
N LEU A 245 34.85 -16.04 -9.97
CA LEU A 245 35.72 -14.85 -9.94
C LEU A 245 34.93 -13.55 -10.21
N GLU A 246 33.95 -13.63 -11.09
CA GLU A 246 32.97 -12.56 -11.33
C GLU A 246 31.86 -12.63 -10.28
N SER A 247 31.96 -11.75 -9.29
CA SER A 247 30.85 -11.42 -8.40
C SER A 247 29.95 -10.40 -9.10
N LYS A 248 28.81 -10.83 -9.63
CA LYS A 248 27.77 -9.92 -10.13
C LYS A 248 27.05 -9.24 -8.96
N TYR A 249 26.48 -8.06 -9.21
CA TYR A 249 25.73 -7.27 -8.25
C TYR A 249 24.39 -6.84 -8.86
N THR A 250 23.40 -6.54 -8.02
CA THR A 250 22.07 -6.09 -8.46
C THR A 250 21.59 -4.94 -7.58
N THR A 251 21.17 -3.84 -8.19
CA THR A 251 20.53 -2.71 -7.50
C THR A 251 19.02 -2.80 -7.60
N LYS A 252 18.30 -2.67 -6.47
CA LYS A 252 16.84 -2.63 -6.43
C LYS A 252 16.31 -1.56 -5.47
N LEU A 253 15.04 -1.21 -5.65
CA LEU A 253 14.29 -0.33 -4.77
C LEU A 253 13.66 -1.12 -3.61
N VAL A 254 14.12 -0.85 -2.40
CA VAL A 254 13.52 -1.36 -1.16
C VAL A 254 12.41 -0.42 -0.71
N LEU A 255 11.21 -0.96 -0.50
CA LEU A 255 10.06 -0.19 -0.03
C LEU A 255 10.27 0.20 1.45
N ARG A 256 10.08 1.48 1.79
CA ARG A 256 10.24 2.01 3.16
C ARG A 256 8.97 2.62 3.72
N THR A 257 8.25 3.39 2.91
CA THR A 257 6.98 3.99 3.31
C THR A 257 5.94 3.90 2.21
N LEU A 258 4.66 3.88 2.59
CA LEU A 258 3.54 4.01 1.68
C LEU A 258 2.47 4.90 2.33
N THR A 259 2.31 6.10 1.83
CA THR A 259 1.38 7.11 2.35
C THR A 259 0.20 7.25 1.41
N PHE A 260 -1.01 7.00 1.89
CA PHE A 260 -2.24 7.32 1.16
C PHE A 260 -2.45 8.84 1.08
N LEU A 261 -2.72 9.34 -0.13
CA LEU A 261 -3.05 10.74 -0.39
C LEU A 261 -4.52 10.90 -0.80
N ASP A 262 -4.96 10.12 -1.80
CA ASP A 262 -6.28 10.24 -2.41
C ASP A 262 -6.87 8.88 -2.83
N GLY A 263 -8.19 8.76 -2.78
CA GLY A 263 -8.95 7.55 -3.14
C GLY A 263 -10.17 7.86 -4.02
N SER A 264 -10.17 9.01 -4.70
CA SER A 264 -11.20 9.42 -5.66
C SER A 264 -11.24 8.50 -6.88
N LEU A 265 -10.09 8.19 -7.47
CA LEU A 265 -9.96 7.29 -8.63
C LEU A 265 -10.41 5.86 -8.30
N SER A 266 -9.91 5.24 -7.22
CA SER A 266 -10.33 3.91 -6.77
C SER A 266 -11.82 3.85 -6.45
N ARG A 267 -12.37 4.89 -5.81
CA ARG A 267 -13.82 5.04 -5.56
C ARG A 267 -14.62 5.16 -6.85
N LYS A 268 -14.21 6.00 -7.80
CA LYS A 268 -14.84 6.12 -9.13
C LYS A 268 -14.86 4.78 -9.86
N ALA A 269 -13.73 4.08 -9.92
CA ALA A 269 -13.63 2.76 -10.53
C ALA A 269 -14.41 1.68 -9.78
N TYR A 270 -14.57 1.77 -8.45
CA TYR A 270 -15.47 0.89 -7.70
C TYR A 270 -16.95 1.15 -8.05
N ILE A 271 -17.38 2.42 -8.10
CA ILE A 271 -18.74 2.78 -8.49
C ILE A 271 -19.02 2.33 -9.93
N ALA A 272 -18.14 2.63 -10.87
CA ALA A 272 -18.31 2.28 -12.29
C ALA A 272 -18.39 0.75 -12.53
N ARG A 273 -17.69 -0.07 -11.74
CA ARG A 273 -17.76 -1.54 -11.85
C ARG A 273 -19.02 -2.15 -11.20
N ASN A 274 -19.59 -1.49 -10.19
CA ASN A 274 -20.79 -1.99 -9.48
C ASN A 274 -22.09 -1.35 -9.98
N ALA A 275 -22.00 -0.25 -10.73
CA ALA A 275 -23.10 0.31 -11.49
C ALA A 275 -23.53 -0.69 -12.55
N ARG A 276 -24.58 -1.48 -12.24
CA ARG A 276 -25.28 -2.27 -13.24
C ARG A 276 -25.70 -1.33 -14.37
N PRO A 277 -25.50 -1.68 -15.65
CA PRO A 277 -26.13 -0.93 -16.72
C PRO A 277 -27.64 -0.98 -16.49
N VAL A 278 -28.21 0.16 -16.11
CA VAL A 278 -29.67 0.33 -16.11
C VAL A 278 -30.06 0.16 -17.57
N LYS A 279 -30.60 -1.00 -17.92
CA LYS A 279 -31.30 -1.17 -19.20
C LYS A 279 -32.29 -0.02 -19.25
N SER A 280 -32.15 0.86 -20.24
CA SER A 280 -33.15 1.87 -20.53
C SER A 280 -34.45 1.12 -20.77
N ILE A 281 -35.33 1.13 -19.76
CA ILE A 281 -36.69 0.64 -19.94
C ILE A 281 -37.25 1.57 -21.00
N ASN A 282 -37.55 1.00 -22.17
CA ASN A 282 -38.08 1.77 -23.28
C ASN A 282 -39.57 2.01 -22.97
N ILE A 283 -39.82 2.93 -22.04
CA ILE A 283 -41.14 3.27 -21.52
C ILE A 283 -41.88 3.96 -22.67
N ASN A 284 -42.67 3.19 -23.43
CA ASN A 284 -43.76 3.74 -24.20
C ASN A 284 -44.67 4.49 -23.22
N THR A 285 -44.71 5.81 -23.34
CA THR A 285 -45.25 6.71 -22.33
C THR A 285 -46.77 6.52 -22.11
N GLU A 286 -47.44 5.82 -23.02
CA GLU A 286 -48.88 5.54 -23.02
C GLU A 286 -49.28 4.38 -22.07
N GLU A 287 -48.44 3.35 -21.86
CA GLU A 287 -48.81 2.20 -21.01
C GLU A 287 -48.75 2.51 -19.51
N VAL A 288 -47.86 3.41 -19.08
CA VAL A 288 -47.70 3.78 -17.66
C VAL A 288 -48.86 4.63 -17.16
N LEU A 289 -49.48 5.45 -18.01
CA LEU A 289 -50.65 6.25 -17.64
C LEU A 289 -51.87 5.37 -17.33
N ASN A 290 -52.05 4.26 -18.07
CA ASN A 290 -53.19 3.36 -17.87
C ASN A 290 -53.08 2.47 -16.62
N THR A 291 -51.88 2.29 -16.04
CA THR A 291 -51.66 1.39 -14.89
C THR A 291 -51.63 2.10 -13.52
N LEU A 292 -51.57 3.43 -13.48
CA LEU A 292 -51.52 4.22 -12.24
C LEU A 292 -52.91 4.57 -11.65
N SER A 293 -54.00 4.25 -12.34
CA SER A 293 -55.38 4.64 -11.99
C SER A 293 -56.04 3.82 -10.87
N LEU A 294 -55.51 2.63 -10.53
CA LEU A 294 -56.24 1.60 -9.76
C LEU A 294 -55.74 1.31 -8.32
N LYS A 295 -54.94 2.19 -7.72
CA LYS A 295 -54.48 2.04 -6.31
C LYS A 295 -54.62 3.30 -5.45
N ARG A 296 -55.72 4.05 -5.61
CA ARG A 296 -56.00 5.25 -4.78
C ARG A 296 -57.44 5.35 -4.25
N ALA A 297 -58.01 4.21 -3.83
CA ALA A 297 -59.33 4.16 -3.20
C ALA A 297 -59.41 3.05 -2.13
N ARG A 298 -59.00 3.38 -0.89
CA ARG A 298 -59.41 2.80 0.42
C ARG A 298 -58.52 3.34 1.54
N PHE A 299 -58.68 4.63 1.82
CA PHE A 299 -58.62 5.14 3.18
C PHE A 299 -60.00 5.77 3.41
N VAL A 300 -60.78 5.17 4.30
CA VAL A 300 -62.00 5.78 4.85
C VAL A 300 -61.67 5.97 6.32
N GLU A 301 -61.84 7.20 6.80
CA GLU A 301 -61.73 7.50 8.22
C GLU A 301 -63.05 7.10 8.90
N ASP A 302 -62.97 6.30 9.94
CA ASP A 302 -63.95 6.24 11.01
C ASP A 302 -63.18 6.44 12.33
N GLN A 303 -63.65 7.35 13.18
CA GLN A 303 -63.15 7.58 14.54
C GLN A 303 -64.32 7.62 15.52
N LEU A 304 -64.03 7.38 16.81
CA LEU A 304 -64.92 7.50 17.98
C LEU A 304 -66.03 6.41 17.98
N HIS A 305 -66.42 5.73 19.07
CA HIS A 305 -66.12 5.71 20.52
C HIS A 305 -66.08 4.20 20.98
N GLU A 306 -65.83 3.75 22.22
CA GLU A 306 -65.65 4.39 23.54
C GLU A 306 -64.78 3.54 24.52
N THR A 307 -64.47 4.13 25.68
CA THR A 307 -64.02 3.61 27.01
C THR A 307 -63.87 2.12 27.40
N PHE A 308 -62.84 1.91 28.24
CA PHE A 308 -62.75 1.11 29.49
C PHE A 308 -62.60 -0.43 29.49
N GLU A 309 -61.81 -0.88 30.49
CA GLU A 309 -61.64 -2.24 31.08
C GLU A 309 -61.35 -3.41 30.11
N GLY A 310 -60.42 -4.34 30.36
CA GLY A 310 -59.55 -4.57 31.52
C GLY A 310 -59.65 -6.02 31.98
N ASP A 311 -58.68 -6.89 31.63
CA ASP A 311 -58.44 -8.17 32.34
C ASP A 311 -57.15 -8.89 31.88
N GLU A 312 -56.74 -9.92 32.63
CA GLU A 312 -55.50 -10.68 32.46
C GLU A 312 -55.67 -12.00 31.67
N GLN A 313 -54.72 -12.31 30.77
CA GLN A 313 -54.28 -13.66 30.31
C GLN A 313 -53.17 -13.43 29.26
N GLU A 314 -51.90 -13.79 29.47
CA GLU A 314 -51.30 -15.08 29.82
C GLU A 314 -51.53 -16.21 28.80
N THR A 315 -50.62 -16.31 27.83
CA THR A 315 -50.02 -17.56 27.29
C THR A 315 -48.82 -17.15 26.43
N CYS A 316 -47.56 -17.56 26.65
CA CYS A 316 -46.98 -18.88 26.95
C CYS A 316 -46.70 -19.79 25.72
N GLU A 317 -46.23 -19.23 24.59
CA GLU A 317 -45.72 -20.09 23.49
C GLU A 317 -44.36 -19.71 22.86
N THR A 318 -43.94 -18.43 22.85
CA THR A 318 -42.70 -18.01 22.15
C THR A 318 -41.38 -18.35 22.87
N ARG A 319 -41.42 -18.82 24.13
CA ARG A 319 -40.21 -19.14 24.93
C ARG A 319 -39.64 -20.56 24.69
N ARG A 320 -40.31 -21.41 23.90
CA ARG A 320 -39.99 -22.85 23.73
C ARG A 320 -38.90 -23.22 22.71
N LYS A 321 -38.18 -22.26 22.11
CA LYS A 321 -37.17 -22.53 21.05
C LYS A 321 -35.69 -22.32 21.44
N LEU A 322 -35.38 -22.17 22.72
CA LEU A 322 -34.00 -21.94 23.20
C LEU A 322 -33.50 -22.93 24.29
N ALA A 323 -34.20 -24.05 24.50
CA ALA A 323 -33.81 -25.07 25.49
C ALA A 323 -34.06 -26.49 24.97
N ARG A 324 -33.19 -26.95 24.04
CA ARG A 324 -32.99 -28.37 23.64
C ARG A 324 -31.84 -28.48 22.63
N MET A 325 -30.63 -28.71 23.13
CA MET A 325 -29.48 -29.38 22.49
C MET A 325 -28.23 -29.14 23.35
N ASN A 326 -28.02 -29.99 24.35
CA ASN A 326 -26.75 -30.28 25.01
C ASN A 326 -27.00 -31.35 26.08
N LEU A 327 -26.12 -32.36 26.12
CA LEU A 327 -25.97 -33.38 27.18
C LEU A 327 -27.17 -34.36 27.36
N ASP A 328 -26.97 -35.61 27.78
CA ASP A 328 -25.73 -36.44 27.91
C ASP A 328 -25.74 -37.49 26.75
N ASP A 329 -25.07 -38.66 26.68
CA ASP A 329 -24.21 -39.51 27.55
C ASP A 329 -22.98 -40.00 26.70
N VAL A 330 -21.85 -40.53 27.18
CA VAL A 330 -21.39 -41.12 28.46
C VAL A 330 -21.72 -42.61 28.68
N GLU A 331 -21.02 -43.49 27.94
CA GLU A 331 -20.30 -44.65 28.49
C GLU A 331 -19.06 -44.96 27.60
#